data_AF-A0A920SDF8-F1
#
_entry.id   AF-A0A920SDF8-F1
#
_cell.length_a   1.000
_cell.length_b   1.000
_cell.length_c   1.000
_cell.angle_alpha   90.00
_cell.angle_beta   90.00
_cell.angle_gamma   90.00
#
_symmetry.space_group_name_H-M   'P 1'
#
loop_
_entity.id
_entity.type
_entity.pdbx_description
1 polymer ?
#
loop_
_entity_poly.entity_id
_entity_poly.type
_entity_poly.pdbx_seq_one_letter_code
_entity_poly.pdbx_strand_id
1 'polypeptide(L)'
;MEQAPTIYTPGETLAYHPINYGWVIAEIVRRVDGRTFDRFLAEELTTPLGLDNAYVGLPDGLESNVSTMHLMEDDADPNGYSPRSANRLSGALSYPAPMASPLP
;
A
#
# COMPACT_ATOMS: atom_id res chain seq x y z
N MET A 1 -4.32 8.00 11.55
CA MET A 1 -4.80 6.78 10.86
C MET A 1 -5.08 5.63 11.83
N GLU A 2 -4.32 5.48 12.91
CA GLU A 2 -4.43 4.34 13.84
C GLU A 2 -5.80 4.17 14.53
N GLN A 3 -6.62 5.22 14.58
CA GLN A 3 -7.97 5.22 15.17
C GLN A 3 -9.06 5.55 14.15
N ALA A 4 -8.76 5.49 12.84
CA ALA A 4 -9.75 5.83 11.82
C ALA A 4 -10.89 4.79 11.81
N PRO A 5 -12.16 5.22 11.74
CA PRO A 5 -13.29 4.29 11.63
C PRO A 5 -13.27 3.57 10.29
N THR A 6 -13.76 2.34 10.27
CA THR A 6 -13.97 1.58 9.04
C THR A 6 -15.09 2.19 8.22
N ILE A 7 -14.85 2.46 6.94
CA ILE A 7 -15.86 3.00 6.01
C ILE A 7 -16.84 1.92 5.56
N TYR A 8 -16.35 0.68 5.41
CA TYR A 8 -17.13 -0.49 5.00
C TYR A 8 -17.11 -1.55 6.08
N THR A 9 -18.12 -2.43 6.09
CA THR A 9 -18.12 -3.63 6.92
C THR A 9 -16.92 -4.52 6.55
N PRO A 10 -16.12 -4.98 7.53
CA PRO A 10 -15.01 -5.88 7.26
C PRO A 10 -15.46 -7.17 6.54
N GLY A 11 -14.76 -7.51 5.45
CA GLY A 11 -15.03 -8.73 4.67
C GLY A 11 -16.12 -8.60 3.61
N GLU A 12 -16.92 -7.53 3.60
CA GLU A 12 -17.99 -7.35 2.62
C GLU A 12 -17.56 -6.57 1.37
N THR A 13 -16.52 -5.75 1.48
CA THR A 13 -16.03 -4.91 0.37
C THR A 13 -14.51 -4.98 0.27
N LEU A 14 -14.01 -5.25 -0.93
CA LEU A 14 -12.59 -5.14 -1.26
C LEU A 14 -12.27 -3.68 -1.60
N ALA A 15 -11.55 -3.01 -0.70
CA ALA A 15 -11.05 -1.66 -0.92
C ALA A 15 -9.52 -1.68 -0.98
N TYR A 16 -8.93 -1.01 -1.98
CA TYR A 16 -7.49 -0.90 -2.09
C TYR A 16 -6.94 0.08 -1.03
N HIS A 17 -5.92 -0.36 -0.31
CA HIS A 17 -5.32 0.34 0.82
C HIS A 17 -3.90 0.79 0.48
N PRO A 18 -3.68 1.78 -0.41
CA PRO A 18 -2.37 2.07 -1.01
C PRO A 18 -1.26 2.42 -0.01
N ILE A 19 -1.62 2.96 1.14
CA ILE A 19 -0.66 3.53 2.11
C ILE A 19 -0.55 2.67 3.37
N ASN A 20 -1.70 2.23 3.91
CA ASN A 20 -1.74 1.63 5.25
C ASN A 20 -1.56 0.10 5.25
N TYR A 21 -1.76 -0.59 4.13
CA TYR A 21 -1.68 -2.06 4.10
C TYR A 21 -0.30 -2.57 4.54
N GLY A 22 0.79 -1.92 4.09
CA GLY A 22 2.15 -2.32 4.40
C GLY A 22 2.45 -2.27 5.90
N TRP A 23 1.96 -1.24 6.60
CA TRP A 23 2.11 -1.10 8.05
C TRP A 23 1.38 -2.18 8.82
N VAL A 24 0.15 -2.52 8.40
CA VAL A 24 -0.64 -3.58 9.05
C VAL A 24 0.05 -4.93 8.91
N ILE A 25 0.55 -5.26 7.71
CA ILE A 25 1.28 -6.52 7.46
C ILE A 25 2.58 -6.55 8.27
N ALA A 26 3.37 -5.47 8.26
CA ALA A 26 4.62 -5.40 8.99
C ALA A 26 4.42 -5.58 10.51
N GLU A 27 3.35 -5.00 11.08
CA GLU A 27 3.04 -5.15 12.50
C GLU A 27 2.56 -6.57 12.84
N ILE A 28 1.82 -7.24 11.94
CA ILE A 28 1.46 -8.65 12.12
C ILE A 28 2.74 -9.51 12.17
N VAL A 29 3.65 -9.33 11.21
CA VAL A 29 4.95 -10.03 11.19
C VAL A 29 5.71 -9.77 12.49
N ARG A 30 5.85 -8.51 12.90
CA ARG A 30 6.57 -8.14 14.13
C ARG A 30 5.98 -8.79 15.39
N ARG A 31 4.65 -8.94 15.48
CA ARG A 31 3.99 -9.56 16.64
C ARG A 31 4.08 -11.08 16.65
N VAL A 32 3.99 -11.71 15.48
CA VAL A 32 3.99 -13.17 15.35
C VAL A 32 5.41 -13.74 15.42
N ASP A 33 6.34 -13.09 14.72
CA ASP A 33 7.70 -13.58 14.51
C ASP A 33 8.74 -12.90 15.43
N GLY A 34 8.52 -11.62 15.76
CA GLY A 34 9.39 -10.85 16.66
C GLY A 34 10.53 -10.10 15.96
N ARG A 35 10.90 -10.44 14.72
CA ARG A 35 11.87 -9.66 13.92
C ARG A 35 11.23 -8.38 13.35
N THR A 36 12.08 -7.44 12.93
CA THR A 36 11.64 -6.32 12.07
C THR A 36 11.27 -6.85 10.69
N PHE A 37 10.39 -6.13 9.98
CA PHE A 37 9.84 -6.60 8.71
C PHE A 37 10.90 -6.74 7.61
N ASP A 38 11.86 -5.81 7.53
CA ASP A 38 12.99 -5.86 6.61
C ASP A 38 13.84 -7.12 6.81
N ARG A 39 14.13 -7.47 8.06
CA ARG A 39 14.89 -8.67 8.42
C ARG A 39 14.12 -9.95 8.09
N PHE A 40 12.84 -10.00 8.45
CA PHE A 40 11.97 -11.13 8.11
C PHE A 40 11.91 -11.34 6.59
N LEU A 41 11.69 -10.27 5.83
CA LEU A 41 11.64 -10.31 4.37
C LEU A 41 12.96 -10.82 3.77
N ALA A 42 14.09 -10.36 4.30
CA ALA A 42 15.41 -10.79 3.86
C ALA A 42 15.64 -12.29 4.11
N GLU A 43 15.40 -12.75 5.34
CA GLU A 43 15.72 -14.10 5.78
C GLU A 43 14.75 -15.15 5.21
N GLU A 44 13.45 -14.84 5.12
CA GLU A 44 12.41 -15.81 4.74
C GLU A 44 12.06 -15.78 3.23
N LEU A 45 12.33 -14.69 2.52
CA LEU A 45 11.87 -14.51 1.14
C LEU A 45 12.99 -14.16 0.16
N THR A 46 13.66 -13.02 0.32
CA THR A 46 14.56 -12.54 -0.74
C THR A 46 15.85 -13.35 -0.79
N THR A 47 16.45 -13.72 0.35
CA THR A 47 17.66 -14.56 0.38
C THR A 47 17.40 -15.96 -0.17
N PRO A 48 16.37 -16.72 0.26
CA PRO A 48 16.10 -18.05 -0.30
C PRO A 48 15.77 -18.05 -1.80
N LEU A 49 15.24 -16.95 -2.32
CA LEU A 49 14.90 -16.79 -3.74
C LEU A 49 16.03 -16.17 -4.58
N GLY A 50 17.16 -15.79 -3.98
CA GLY A 50 18.27 -15.13 -4.69
C GLY A 50 17.92 -13.74 -5.23
N LEU A 51 17.04 -13.01 -4.54
CA LEU A 51 16.61 -11.66 -4.90
C LEU A 51 17.53 -10.62 -4.24
N ASP A 52 18.76 -10.51 -4.74
CA ASP A 52 19.83 -9.73 -4.10
C ASP A 52 19.60 -8.22 -4.09
N ASN A 53 18.68 -7.70 -4.92
CA ASN A 53 18.39 -6.27 -5.10
C ASN A 53 16.93 -5.90 -4.76
N ALA A 54 16.30 -6.62 -3.83
CA ALA A 54 14.93 -6.36 -3.37
C ALA A 54 14.92 -5.98 -1.89
N TYR A 55 14.50 -4.75 -1.58
CA TYR A 55 14.60 -4.19 -0.23
C TYR A 55 13.33 -3.45 0.19
N VAL A 56 13.08 -3.45 1.51
CA VAL A 56 12.16 -2.53 2.18
C VAL A 56 13.01 -1.71 3.14
N GLY A 57 13.28 -0.46 2.76
CA GLY A 57 14.38 0.33 3.30
C GLY A 57 15.68 0.01 2.55
N LEU A 58 16.18 0.97 1.78
CA LEU A 58 17.41 0.78 0.99
C LEU A 58 18.62 0.78 1.94
N PRO A 59 19.53 -0.21 1.87
CA PRO A 59 20.80 -0.17 2.58
C PRO A 59 21.67 1.01 2.17
N ASP A 60 22.40 1.57 3.13
CA ASP A 60 23.34 2.68 2.91
C ASP A 60 24.37 2.34 1.82
N GLY A 61 24.64 3.31 0.94
CA GLY A 61 25.65 3.16 -0.12
C GLY A 61 25.13 2.53 -1.42
N LEU A 62 23.86 2.14 -1.48
CA LEU A 62 23.21 1.62 -2.70
C LEU A 62 22.40 2.68 -3.45
N GLU A 63 22.44 3.94 -3.03
CA GLU A 63 21.64 5.03 -3.60
C GLU A 63 21.93 5.23 -5.09
N SER A 64 23.17 5.00 -5.53
CA SER A 64 23.56 5.08 -6.94
C SER A 64 22.89 4.05 -7.85
N ASN A 65 22.36 2.96 -7.27
CA ASN A 65 21.70 1.89 -8.01
C ASN A 65 20.20 2.16 -8.21
N VAL A 66 19.66 3.20 -7.56
CA VAL A 66 18.25 3.57 -7.67
C VAL A 66 18.06 4.50 -8.87
N SER A 67 17.19 4.10 -9.80
CA SER A 67 16.82 4.95 -10.94
C SER A 67 15.99 6.15 -10.49
N THR A 68 16.19 7.30 -11.14
CA THR A 68 15.37 8.49 -10.87
C THR A 68 13.93 8.25 -11.28
N MET A 69 12.99 8.45 -10.35
CA MET A 69 11.57 8.42 -10.65
C MET A 69 11.17 9.73 -11.33
N HIS A 70 10.65 9.64 -12.55
CA HIS A 70 10.12 10.79 -13.28
C HIS A 70 8.61 10.88 -13.07
N LEU A 71 8.10 12.09 -12.87
CA LEU A 71 6.66 12.33 -12.83
C LEU A 71 6.06 12.04 -14.20
N MET A 72 4.87 11.43 -14.20
CA MET A 72 4.13 11.15 -15.43
C MET A 72 3.54 12.42 -16.05
N GLU A 73 3.19 13.41 -15.22
CA GLU A 73 2.69 14.73 -15.60
C GLU A 73 3.49 15.78 -14.81
N ASP A 74 3.72 16.96 -15.41
CA ASP A 74 4.53 18.03 -14.78
C ASP A 74 3.88 18.58 -13.48
N ASP A 75 2.57 18.42 -13.31
CA ASP A 75 1.82 18.83 -12.12
C ASP A 75 1.44 17.66 -11.20
N ALA A 76 1.99 16.46 -11.41
CA ALA A 76 1.78 15.33 -10.53
C ALA A 76 2.38 15.62 -9.13
N ASP A 77 1.63 15.31 -8.07
CA ASP A 77 2.15 15.43 -6.71
C ASP A 77 3.23 14.36 -6.47
N PRO A 78 4.48 14.74 -6.17
CA PRO A 78 5.56 13.79 -5.92
C PRO A 78 5.32 12.89 -4.69
N ASN A 79 4.39 13.24 -3.79
CA ASN A 79 4.00 12.39 -2.66
C ASN A 79 2.90 11.37 -3.03
N GLY A 80 2.49 11.31 -4.30
CA GLY A 80 1.46 10.40 -4.79
C GLY A 80 0.03 10.79 -4.39
N TYR A 81 -0.18 11.96 -3.78
CA TYR A 81 -1.48 12.44 -3.33
C TYR A 81 -1.92 13.66 -4.15
N SER A 82 -2.35 13.47 -5.39
CA SER A 82 -3.00 14.56 -6.13
C SER A 82 -4.42 14.78 -5.60
N PRO A 83 -4.77 15.93 -5.01
CA PRO A 83 -6.16 16.24 -4.67
C PRO A 83 -7.05 16.30 -5.92
N ARG A 84 -6.44 16.49 -7.11
CA ARG A 84 -7.14 16.52 -8.40
C ARG A 84 -7.44 15.13 -8.97
N SER A 85 -6.65 14.10 -8.65
CA SER A 85 -6.94 12.71 -9.10
C SER A 85 -8.16 12.14 -8.39
N ALA A 86 -8.37 12.48 -7.11
CA ALA A 86 -9.60 12.17 -6.38
C ALA A 86 -10.84 12.77 -7.06
N ASN A 87 -10.74 14.01 -7.57
CA ASN A 87 -11.85 14.68 -8.26
C ASN A 87 -12.13 14.15 -9.67
N ARG A 88 -11.12 13.66 -10.41
CA ARG A 88 -11.35 13.01 -11.73
C ARG A 88 -11.93 11.60 -11.59
N LEU A 89 -11.52 10.83 -10.57
CA LEU A 89 -12.09 9.50 -10.31
C LEU A 89 -13.50 9.57 -9.69
N SER A 90 -13.86 10.64 -8.99
CA SER A 90 -15.22 10.86 -8.49
C SER A 90 -16.27 10.91 -9.62
N GLY A 91 -15.86 11.34 -10.83
CA GLY A 91 -16.72 11.30 -12.03
C GLY A 91 -16.76 9.95 -12.75
N ALA A 92 -15.76 9.09 -12.58
CA ALA A 92 -15.61 7.84 -13.33
C ALA A 92 -15.88 6.55 -12.51
N LEU A 93 -15.90 6.65 -11.18
CA LEU A 93 -16.17 5.54 -10.25
C LEU A 93 -17.38 5.81 -9.36
N SER A 94 -18.44 6.42 -9.90
CA SER A 94 -19.77 6.24 -9.31
C SER A 94 -20.18 4.78 -9.51
N TYR A 95 -19.76 3.92 -8.59
CA TYR A 95 -20.42 2.65 -8.39
C TYR A 95 -21.85 2.98 -7.93
N PRO A 96 -22.90 2.54 -8.63
CA PRO A 96 -24.24 2.65 -8.07
C PRO A 96 -24.24 1.89 -6.74
N ALA A 97 -24.76 2.53 -5.69
CA ALA A 97 -25.00 1.86 -4.42
C ALA A 97 -25.75 0.54 -4.69
N PRO A 98 -25.38 -0.58 -4.05
CA PRO A 98 -26.17 -1.79 -4.18
C PRO A 98 -27.58 -1.47 -3.72
N MET A 99 -28.56 -1.59 -4.62
CA MET A 99 -29.95 -1.45 -4.25
C MET A 99 -30.23 -2.50 -3.19
N ALA A 100 -30.52 -2.04 -1.97
CA ALA A 100 -31.02 -2.91 -0.93
C ALA A 100 -32.32 -3.54 -1.43
N SER A 101 -32.24 -4.79 -1.86
CA SER A 101 -33.43 -5.59 -2.15
C SER A 101 -34.19 -5.76 -0.83
N PRO A 102 -35.49 -5.41 -0.76
CA PRO A 102 -36.27 -5.76 0.41
C PRO A 102 -36.38 -7.29 0.45
N LEU A 103 -35.88 -7.90 1.53
CA LEU A 103 -36.09 -9.32 1.81
C LEU A 103 -37.59 -9.59 2.05
N PRO A 104 -38.10 -10.79 1.71
CA PRO A 104 -39.50 -11.18 1.88
C PRO A 104 -39.91 -11.35 3.35
#